data_AF-A0A9F7RGQ1-F1
#
_entry.id   AF-A0A9F7RGQ1-F1
#
_cell.length_a   1.000
_cell.length_b   1.000
_cell.length_c   1.000
_cell.angle_alpha   90.00
_cell.angle_beta   90.00
_cell.angle_gamma   90.00
#
_symmetry.space_group_name_H-M   'P 1'
#
loop_
_entity.id
_entity.type
_entity.pdbx_description
1 polymer ?
#
loop_
_entity_poly.entity_id
_entity_poly.type
_entity_poly.pdbx_seq_one_letter_code
_entity_poly.pdbx_strand_id
1 'polypeptide(L)'
;MEMRILCHEAQEILPDGTAMVLAAFVQRSTVMSKNRKRPPHNPESCDPLFMHPDLSFGTHTDSCGHIMHSHCWQRSLNINDANREEKYNSVYEAVLHRADDGMSGLDYG
;
A
#
# COMPACT_ATOMS: atom_id res chain seq x y z
N MET A 1 2.36 -1.59 12.58
CA MET A 1 2.80 -2.10 11.26
C MET A 1 4.04 -1.31 10.90
N GLU A 2 5.20 -1.73 11.41
CA GLU A 2 6.46 -1.05 11.11
C GLU A 2 6.95 -1.49 9.73
N MET A 3 6.95 -0.55 8.80
CA MET A 3 7.38 -0.75 7.43
C MET A 3 8.91 -0.66 7.38
N ARG A 4 9.61 -1.79 7.49
CA ARG A 4 11.06 -1.88 7.20
C ARG A 4 11.30 -1.90 5.69
N ILE A 5 11.07 -0.76 5.04
CA ILE A 5 11.33 -0.53 3.61
C ILE A 5 12.46 0.50 3.47
N LEU A 6 13.52 0.39 4.27
CA LEU A 6 14.67 1.28 4.10
C LEU A 6 15.92 0.46 3.88
N CYS A 7 16.55 0.70 2.73
CA CYS A 7 17.93 0.30 2.49
C CYS A 7 18.81 1.22 3.34
N HIS A 8 19.72 0.65 4.13
CA HIS A 8 20.64 1.43 4.98
C HIS A 8 21.96 1.75 4.26
N GLU A 9 22.10 1.31 3.01
CA GLU A 9 23.29 1.54 2.20
C GLU A 9 23.12 2.85 1.40
N ALA A 10 24.14 3.71 1.47
CA ALA A 10 24.20 4.91 0.65
C ALA A 10 24.88 4.58 -0.69
N GLN A 11 24.25 4.96 -1.79
CA GLN A 11 24.76 4.77 -3.15
C GLN A 11 24.58 6.06 -3.95
N GLU A 12 25.62 6.46 -4.67
CA GLU A 12 25.55 7.59 -5.60
C GLU A 12 24.69 7.22 -6.82
N ILE A 13 23.84 8.15 -7.25
CA ILE A 13 22.93 7.94 -8.39
C ILE A 13 23.66 8.34 -9.67
N LEU A 14 24.02 7.34 -10.46
CA LEU A 14 24.69 7.50 -11.75
C LEU A 14 23.77 7.04 -12.89
N PRO A 15 23.86 7.64 -14.10
CA PRO A 15 23.03 7.25 -15.24
C PRO A 15 23.18 5.78 -15.66
N ASP A 16 24.37 5.21 -15.48
CA ASP A 16 24.74 3.82 -15.73
C ASP A 16 24.81 2.97 -14.44
N GLY A 17 24.36 3.52 -13.32
CA GLY A 17 24.38 2.88 -12.01
C GLY A 17 23.23 1.89 -11.77
N THR A 18 23.21 1.33 -10.57
CA THR A 18 22.14 0.42 -10.12
C THR A 18 20.78 1.12 -10.17
N ALA A 19 19.76 0.42 -10.67
CA ALA A 19 18.39 0.93 -10.66
C ALA A 19 17.91 1.21 -9.23
N MET A 20 17.39 2.41 -9.04
CA MET A 20 16.88 2.92 -7.76
C MET A 20 15.35 2.98 -7.76
N VAL A 21 14.74 2.94 -6.57
CA VAL A 21 13.29 2.97 -6.35
C VAL A 21 12.98 4.06 -5.34
N LEU A 22 12.04 4.95 -5.69
CA LEU A 22 11.42 5.92 -4.79
C LEU A 22 9.94 5.61 -4.71
N ALA A 23 9.46 5.22 -3.53
CA ALA A 23 8.05 4.98 -3.30
C ALA A 23 7.33 6.32 -3.06
N ALA A 24 6.17 6.48 -3.71
CA ALA A 24 5.30 7.63 -3.49
C ALA A 24 3.85 7.16 -3.27
N PHE A 25 3.17 7.83 -2.35
CA PHE A 25 1.76 7.63 -2.09
C PHE A 25 0.93 8.53 -3.01
N VAL A 26 0.02 7.92 -3.76
CA VAL A 26 -0.88 8.61 -4.68
C VAL A 26 -2.25 8.68 -4.06
N GLN A 27 -2.76 9.89 -3.82
CA GLN A 27 -4.08 10.10 -3.24
C GLN A 27 -4.81 11.26 -3.89
N ARG A 28 -6.14 11.25 -3.80
CA ARG A 28 -6.98 12.36 -4.21
C ARG A 28 -6.90 13.47 -3.16
N SER A 29 -6.60 14.69 -3.59
CA SER A 29 -6.43 15.84 -2.71
C SER A 29 -7.04 17.10 -3.30
N THR A 30 -7.43 18.05 -2.44
CA THR A 30 -7.86 19.41 -2.82
C THR A 30 -6.76 20.45 -2.56
N VAL A 31 -5.54 20.03 -2.22
CA VAL A 31 -4.41 20.92 -1.92
C VAL A 31 -4.16 21.94 -3.05
N MET A 32 -4.24 21.53 -4.31
CA MET A 32 -4.06 22.43 -5.47
C MET A 32 -5.38 23.07 -5.98
N SER A 33 -6.46 22.97 -5.20
CA SER A 33 -7.78 23.45 -5.62
C SER A 33 -7.83 24.96 -5.74
N LYS A 34 -8.09 25.41 -6.97
CA LYS A 34 -8.33 26.82 -7.29
C LYS A 34 -9.78 27.24 -7.06
N ASN A 35 -10.70 26.28 -6.97
CA ASN A 35 -12.13 26.53 -6.77
C ASN A 35 -12.73 25.59 -5.71
N ARG A 36 -12.64 26.00 -4.44
CA ARG A 36 -13.14 25.26 -3.27
C ARG A 36 -14.66 25.26 -3.11
N LYS A 37 -15.37 26.08 -3.90
CA LYS A 37 -16.84 26.20 -3.83
C LYS A 37 -17.56 25.19 -4.71
N ARG A 38 -16.83 24.49 -5.59
CA ARG A 38 -17.41 23.49 -6.49
C ARG A 38 -17.75 22.23 -5.69
N PRO A 39 -18.95 21.64 -5.87
CA PRO A 39 -19.27 20.36 -5.26
C PRO A 39 -18.32 19.26 -5.77
N PRO A 40 -18.05 18.23 -4.93
CA PRO A 40 -17.22 17.10 -5.33
C PRO A 40 -17.82 16.45 -6.59
N HIS A 41 -16.97 16.14 -7.57
CA HIS A 41 -17.40 15.59 -8.84
C HIS A 41 -17.87 14.14 -8.65
N ASN A 42 -18.95 13.78 -9.35
CA ASN A 42 -19.42 12.40 -9.39
C ASN A 42 -18.28 11.48 -9.91
N PRO A 43 -17.83 10.48 -9.12
CA PRO A 43 -16.77 9.57 -9.55
C PRO A 43 -17.13 8.79 -10.83
N GLU A 44 -18.43 8.54 -11.07
CA GLU A 44 -18.91 7.84 -12.27
C GLU A 44 -18.80 8.67 -13.56
N SER A 45 -18.66 9.99 -13.45
CA SER A 45 -18.56 10.90 -14.61
C SER A 45 -17.14 11.41 -14.86
N CYS A 46 -16.16 10.97 -14.07
CA CYS A 46 -14.76 11.41 -14.19
C CYS A 46 -13.93 10.35 -14.90
N ASP A 47 -13.17 10.75 -15.92
CA ASP A 47 -12.06 9.91 -16.40
C ASP A 47 -10.89 10.02 -15.40
N PRO A 48 -10.48 8.92 -14.74
CA PRO A 48 -9.38 8.95 -13.77
C PRO A 48 -8.00 9.25 -14.41
N LEU A 49 -7.87 9.16 -15.74
CA LEU A 49 -6.63 9.46 -16.45
C LEU A 49 -6.38 10.98 -16.60
N PHE A 50 -7.42 11.81 -16.50
CA PHE A 50 -7.33 13.25 -16.75
C PHE A 50 -7.75 14.09 -15.54
N MET A 51 -6.89 15.03 -15.15
CA MET A 51 -7.25 16.02 -14.14
C MET A 51 -8.10 17.14 -14.75
N HIS A 52 -9.16 17.52 -14.05
CA HIS A 52 -10.00 18.64 -14.46
C HIS A 52 -9.21 19.97 -14.38
N PRO A 53 -9.30 20.88 -15.38
CA PRO A 53 -8.51 22.11 -15.45
C PRO A 53 -8.68 23.05 -14.23
N ASP A 54 -9.87 23.07 -13.62
CA ASP A 54 -10.14 23.83 -12.40
C ASP A 54 -9.40 23.32 -11.14
N LEU A 55 -8.76 22.14 -11.22
CA LEU A 55 -8.03 21.47 -10.13
C LEU A 55 -8.85 21.30 -8.84
N SER A 56 -10.19 21.28 -8.91
CA SER A 56 -11.08 21.24 -7.75
C SER A 56 -10.70 20.12 -6.77
N PHE A 57 -10.27 18.99 -7.31
CA PHE A 57 -9.49 17.92 -6.70
C PHE A 57 -8.49 17.41 -7.74
N GLY A 58 -7.36 16.89 -7.30
CA GLY A 58 -6.31 16.38 -8.17
C GLY A 58 -5.52 15.26 -7.53
N THR A 59 -4.65 14.66 -8.32
CA THR A 59 -3.70 13.66 -7.86
C THR A 59 -2.61 14.35 -7.06
N HIS A 60 -2.53 14.02 -5.78
CA HIS A 60 -1.43 14.41 -4.92
C HIS A 60 -0.54 13.20 -4.69
N THR A 61 0.70 13.35 -5.15
CA THR A 61 1.74 12.36 -4.98
C THR A 61 2.71 12.87 -3.93
N ASP A 62 2.88 12.12 -2.85
CA ASP A 62 3.80 12.45 -1.78
C ASP A 62 4.76 11.30 -1.53
N SER A 63 6.02 11.61 -1.28
CA SER A 63 7.03 10.59 -0.95
C SER A 63 7.77 10.98 0.31
N CYS A 64 8.25 9.99 1.05
CA CYS A 64 9.11 10.25 2.20
C CYS A 64 10.53 10.67 1.81
N GLY A 65 10.83 10.80 0.51
CA GLY A 65 12.15 11.17 -0.02
C GLY A 65 13.22 10.09 0.07
N HIS A 66 12.94 8.95 0.69
CA HIS A 66 13.90 7.86 0.81
C HIS A 66 13.97 7.01 -0.46
N ILE A 67 15.18 6.82 -0.96
CA ILE A 67 15.46 6.04 -2.16
C ILE A 67 16.05 4.69 -1.74
N MET A 68 15.68 3.62 -2.44
CA MET A 68 16.20 2.27 -2.23
C MET A 68 16.80 1.70 -3.51
N HIS A 69 17.64 0.68 -3.40
CA HIS A 69 17.95 -0.17 -4.55
C HIS A 69 16.72 -0.99 -4.97
N SER A 70 16.57 -1.23 -6.27
CA SER A 70 15.52 -2.08 -6.83
C SER A 70 15.48 -3.49 -6.21
N HIS A 71 16.64 -4.10 -6.00
CA HIS A 71 16.75 -5.42 -5.40
C HIS A 71 16.39 -5.43 -3.90
N CYS A 72 16.70 -4.36 -3.16
CA CYS A 72 16.29 -4.22 -1.76
C CYS A 72 14.77 -4.12 -1.68
N TRP A 73 14.16 -3.27 -2.51
CA TRP A 73 12.71 -3.12 -2.59
C TRP A 73 12.01 -4.44 -2.92
N GLN A 74 12.49 -5.17 -3.93
CA GLN A 74 11.89 -6.45 -4.33
C GLN A 74 11.98 -7.51 -3.21
N ARG A 75 13.12 -7.60 -2.51
CA ARG A 75 13.26 -8.51 -1.36
C ARG A 75 12.29 -8.15 -0.24
N SER A 76 12.13 -6.86 0.06
CA SER A 76 11.17 -6.40 1.08
C SER A 76 9.73 -6.81 0.74
N LEU A 77 9.31 -6.72 -0.52
CA LEU A 77 7.98 -7.18 -0.95
C LEU A 77 7.82 -8.68 -0.74
N ASN A 78 8.78 -9.49 -1.20
CA ASN A 78 8.71 -10.95 -1.04
C ASN A 78 8.62 -11.38 0.43
N ILE A 79 9.38 -10.73 1.32
CA ILE A 79 9.33 -10.99 2.76
C ILE A 79 7.96 -10.61 3.33
N ASN A 80 7.42 -9.47 2.92
CA ASN A 80 6.10 -9.03 3.37
C ASN A 80 4.99 -10.00 2.94
N ASP A 81 5.07 -10.53 1.71
CA ASP A 81 4.10 -11.49 1.20
C ASP A 81 4.17 -12.82 1.96
N ALA A 82 5.37 -13.36 2.18
CA ALA A 82 5.56 -14.58 2.98
C ALA A 82 5.03 -14.42 4.41
N ASN A 83 5.38 -13.32 5.09
CA ASN A 83 4.87 -13.04 6.44
C ASN A 83 3.34 -12.92 6.48
N ARG A 84 2.73 -12.41 5.40
CA ARG A 84 1.27 -12.25 5.29
C ARG A 84 0.58 -13.60 5.11
N GLU A 85 1.17 -14.48 4.31
CA GLU A 85 0.71 -15.86 4.12
C GLU A 85 0.83 -16.67 5.41
N GLU A 86 1.98 -16.63 6.09
CA GLU A 86 2.18 -17.27 7.39
C GLU A 86 1.14 -16.81 8.42
N LYS A 87 0.89 -15.49 8.48
CA LYS A 87 -0.14 -14.94 9.37
C LYS A 87 -1.55 -15.41 9.00
N TYR A 88 -1.88 -15.46 7.72
CA TYR A 88 -3.18 -15.96 7.26
C TYR A 88 -3.36 -17.44 7.64
N ASN A 89 -2.36 -18.27 7.39
CA ASN A 89 -2.39 -19.70 7.74
C ASN A 89 -2.48 -19.90 9.26
N SER A 90 -1.72 -19.14 10.06
CA SER A 90 -1.81 -19.20 11.53
C SER A 90 -3.20 -18.87 12.06
N VAL A 91 -3.89 -17.88 11.46
CA VAL A 91 -5.28 -17.56 11.82
C VAL A 91 -6.23 -18.68 11.40
N TYR A 92 -6.05 -19.26 10.22
CA TYR A 92 -6.87 -20.37 9.73
C TYR A 92 -6.78 -21.60 10.64
N GLU A 93 -5.56 -22.02 11.00
CA GLU A 93 -5.33 -23.14 11.93
C GLU A 93 -5.91 -22.87 13.32
N ALA A 94 -5.79 -21.63 13.83
CA ALA A 94 -6.38 -21.25 15.11
C ALA A 94 -7.92 -21.28 15.10
N VAL A 95 -8.55 -21.02 13.95
CA VAL A 95 -10.01 -21.13 13.78
C VAL A 95 -10.45 -22.60 13.70
N LEU A 96 -9.70 -23.46 12.99
CA LEU A 96 -9.97 -24.89 12.93
C LEU A 96 -9.90 -25.54 14.32
N HIS A 97 -8.83 -25.28 15.07
CA HIS A 97 -8.70 -25.81 16.43
C HIS A 97 -9.86 -25.38 17.33
N ARG A 98 -10.35 -24.13 17.19
CA ARG A 98 -11.50 -23.62 17.95
C ARG A 98 -12.82 -24.28 17.55
N ALA A 99 -12.96 -24.69 16.30
CA ALA A 99 -14.13 -25.41 15.81
C ALA A 99 -14.17 -26.84 16.36
N ASP A 100 -13.01 -27.50 16.46
CA ASP A 100 -12.87 -28.82 17.08
C ASP A 100 -13.18 -28.78 18.59
N ASP A 101 -12.70 -27.74 19.29
CA ASP A 101 -13.02 -27.53 20.71
C ASP A 101 -14.53 -27.31 20.94
N GLY A 102 -15.24 -26.69 19.98
CA GLY A 102 -16.67 -26.40 20.04
C GLY A 102 -17.61 -27.54 19.65
N MET A 103 -17.12 -28.58 18.95
CA MET A 103 -17.89 -29.78 18.56
C MET A 103 -17.96 -30.84 19.67
N SER A 104 -17.19 -30.68 20.75
CA SER A 104 -17.17 -31.61 21.89
C SER A 104 -18.39 -31.48 22.84
N GLY A 105 -19.31 -30.55 22.59
CA GLY A 105 -20.44 -30.22 23.48
C GLY A 105 -21.85 -30.48 22.95
N LEU A 106 -22.03 -31.09 21.78
CA LEU A 106 -23.36 -31.49 21.29
C LEU A 106 -23.60 -32.98 21.54
N ASP A 107 -23.99 -33.30 22.77
CA ASP A 107 -24.57 -34.59 23.14
C ASP A 107 -25.96 -34.68 22.45
N TYR A 108 -26.07 -35.49 21.39
CA TYR A 108 -27.34 -35.83 20.76
C TYR A 108 -28.10 -36.78 21.70
N GLY A 109 -28.80 -36.20 22.67
CA GLY A 109 -29.81 -36.87 23.49
C GLY A 109 -31.13 -37.05 22.75
#